data_AF-A0A2G3J4G7-F1
#
_entry.id   AF-A0A2G3J4G7-F1
#
_cell.length_a   1.000
_cell.length_b   1.000
_cell.length_c   1.000
_cell.angle_alpha   90.00
_cell.angle_beta   90.00
_cell.angle_gamma   90.00
#
_symmetry.space_group_name_H-M   'P 1'
#
loop_
_entity.id
_entity.type
_entity.pdbx_description
1 polymer ?
#
loop_
_entity_poly.entity_id
_entity_poly.type
_entity_poly.pdbx_seq_one_letter_code
_entity_poly.pdbx_strand_id
1 'polypeptide(L)'
;MGLGEVIAGKIDPMNIADHLAKSNLPSAVRDALLAQLALVEEQAGLAKQQSGQIKFRDQHIAALTLEIAHLRRMRYGVRAESLSAEQRQLFEDTLDSDIAAIEVRVEAAAPKEKRERAGRQALPAHLPRTEILHEPDSCSCAECGLTLAKMGDDV
;
A
#
# COMPACT_ATOMS: atom_id res chain seq x y z
N MET A 1 -39.45 -1.20 -31.47
CA MET A 1 -39.54 -2.28 -30.47
C MET A 1 -39.31 -1.65 -29.12
N GLY A 2 -40.39 -1.21 -28.47
CA GLY A 2 -40.35 -0.80 -27.07
C GLY A 2 -40.27 -2.02 -26.17
N LEU A 3 -39.93 -1.78 -24.91
CA LEU A 3 -40.50 -2.36 -23.68
C LEU A 3 -39.47 -2.19 -22.57
N GLY A 4 -39.86 -1.44 -21.54
CA GLY A 4 -39.04 -1.19 -20.36
C GLY A 4 -39.36 0.09 -19.61
N GLU A 5 -40.55 0.69 -19.79
CA GLU A 5 -41.08 1.61 -18.78
C GLU A 5 -41.29 0.79 -17.50
N VAL A 6 -40.32 0.89 -16.59
CA VAL A 6 -40.51 0.50 -15.20
C VAL A 6 -41.57 1.47 -14.68
N ILE A 7 -42.81 0.98 -14.66
CA ILE A 7 -43.91 1.61 -13.95
C ILE A 7 -43.40 1.77 -12.52
N ALA A 8 -42.99 2.99 -12.16
CA ALA A 8 -42.86 3.44 -10.80
C ALA A 8 -44.29 3.46 -10.23
N GLY A 9 -44.82 2.26 -10.00
CA GLY A 9 -46.01 2.06 -9.20
C GLY A 9 -45.67 2.64 -7.85
N LYS A 10 -46.24 3.80 -7.56
CA LYS A 10 -46.45 4.27 -6.19
C LYS A 10 -47.15 3.12 -5.48
N ILE A 11 -46.37 2.26 -4.83
CA ILE A 11 -46.85 1.55 -3.67
C ILE A 11 -47.04 2.68 -2.69
N ASP A 12 -48.27 3.20 -2.60
CA ASP A 12 -48.65 4.03 -1.47
C ASP A 12 -48.24 3.23 -0.24
N PRO A 13 -47.35 3.76 0.62
CA PRO A 13 -46.90 3.01 1.77
C PRO A 13 -48.17 2.65 2.53
N MET A 14 -48.47 1.35 2.61
CA MET A 14 -49.60 0.86 3.40
C MET A 14 -49.52 1.62 4.71
N ASN A 15 -50.52 2.44 5.03
CA ASN A 15 -50.53 3.14 6.30
C ASN A 15 -50.73 2.05 7.36
N ILE A 16 -49.63 1.49 7.84
CA ILE A 16 -49.62 0.32 8.72
C ILE A 16 -50.42 0.66 9.97
N ALA A 17 -50.40 1.92 10.41
CA ALA A 17 -51.25 2.42 11.48
C ALA A 17 -52.75 2.31 11.17
N ASP A 18 -53.20 2.63 9.95
CA ASP A 18 -54.60 2.48 9.53
C ASP A 18 -55.06 1.01 9.47
N HIS A 19 -54.14 0.12 9.08
CA HIS A 19 -54.41 -1.32 9.07
C HIS A 19 -54.44 -1.91 10.48
N LEU A 20 -53.57 -1.46 11.37
CA LEU A 20 -53.57 -1.83 12.79
C LEU A 20 -54.84 -1.32 13.50
N ALA A 21 -55.32 -0.13 13.16
CA ALA A 21 -56.55 0.43 13.71
C ALA A 21 -57.79 -0.41 13.40
N LYS A 22 -57.83 -1.06 12.22
CA LYS A 22 -58.93 -1.91 11.74
C LYS A 22 -58.79 -3.39 12.14
N SER A 23 -57.72 -3.75 12.83
CA SER A 23 -57.43 -5.14 13.17
C SER A 23 -58.17 -5.61 14.44
N ASN A 24 -58.44 -6.93 14.51
CA ASN A 24 -59.05 -7.58 15.68
C ASN A 24 -58.04 -7.94 16.79
N LEU A 25 -56.86 -7.29 16.80
CA LEU A 25 -55.83 -7.51 17.82
C LEU A 25 -56.24 -6.90 19.17
N PRO A 26 -55.83 -7.52 20.30
CA PRO A 26 -55.96 -6.91 21.62
C PRO A 26 -55.34 -5.51 21.65
N SER A 27 -55.97 -4.57 22.36
CA SER A 27 -55.53 -3.16 22.40
C SER A 27 -54.07 -3.02 22.82
N ALA A 28 -53.64 -3.74 23.86
CA ALA A 28 -52.26 -3.72 24.34
C ALA A 28 -51.22 -4.11 23.26
N VAL A 29 -51.56 -5.05 22.37
CA VAL A 29 -50.66 -5.47 21.28
C VAL A 29 -50.62 -4.42 20.17
N ARG A 30 -51.78 -3.79 19.89
CA ARG A 30 -51.89 -2.72 18.89
C ARG A 30 -51.11 -1.48 19.31
N ASP A 31 -51.22 -1.09 20.58
CA ASP A 31 -50.52 0.07 21.14
C ASP A 31 -48.99 -0.16 21.13
N ALA A 32 -48.55 -1.38 21.45
CA ALA A 32 -47.14 -1.75 21.36
C ALA A 32 -46.61 -1.72 19.91
N LEU A 33 -47.38 -2.20 18.93
CA LEU A 33 -47.02 -2.15 17.52
C LEU A 33 -46.95 -0.71 16.99
N LEU A 34 -47.91 0.15 17.37
CA LEU A 34 -47.88 1.57 17.01
C LEU A 34 -46.66 2.28 17.61
N ALA A 35 -46.31 1.98 18.86
CA ALA A 35 -45.09 2.52 19.49
C ALA A 35 -43.82 2.04 18.78
N GLN A 36 -43.76 0.78 18.33
CA GLN A 36 -42.63 0.26 17.56
C GLN A 36 -42.51 0.93 16.19
N LEU A 37 -43.62 1.17 15.49
CA LEU A 37 -43.61 1.88 14.20
C LEU A 37 -43.08 3.30 14.35
N ALA A 38 -43.53 4.04 15.37
CA ALA A 38 -43.03 5.38 15.64
C ALA A 38 -41.51 5.40 15.90
N LEU A 39 -41.00 4.42 16.65
CA LEU A 39 -39.57 4.27 16.90
C LEU A 39 -38.79 3.96 15.60
N VAL A 40 -39.32 3.09 14.73
CA VAL A 40 -38.67 2.75 13.45
C VAL A 40 -38.64 3.95 12.51
N GLU A 41 -39.70 4.76 12.48
CA GLU A 41 -39.75 6.00 11.69
C GLU A 41 -38.70 7.02 12.16
N GLU A 42 -38.57 7.21 13.48
CA GLU A 42 -37.54 8.07 14.06
C GLU A 42 -36.14 7.57 13.71
N GLN A 43 -35.87 6.27 13.87
CA GLN A 43 -34.60 5.65 13.51
C GLN A 43 -34.29 5.79 12.02
N ALA A 44 -35.28 5.60 11.14
CA ALA A 44 -35.14 5.80 9.70
C ALA A 44 -34.82 7.26 9.35
N GLY A 45 -35.43 8.22 10.05
CA GLY A 45 -35.12 9.65 9.94
C GLY A 45 -33.66 9.95 10.30
N LEU A 46 -33.21 9.44 11.45
CA LEU A 46 -31.83 9.59 11.92
C LEU A 46 -30.81 8.94 10.96
N ALA A 47 -31.08 7.71 10.52
CA ALA A 47 -30.23 7.01 9.57
C ALA A 47 -30.12 7.77 8.23
N LYS A 48 -31.22 8.36 7.75
CA LYS A 48 -31.22 9.19 6.55
C LYS A 48 -30.36 10.44 6.74
N GLN A 49 -30.50 11.14 7.87
CA GLN A 49 -29.67 12.30 8.19
C GLN A 49 -28.18 11.95 8.27
N GLN A 50 -27.83 10.87 8.99
CA GLN A 50 -26.46 10.39 9.10
C GLN A 50 -25.88 10.00 7.74
N SER A 51 -26.64 9.28 6.90
CA SER A 51 -26.18 8.91 5.56
C SER A 51 -25.90 10.13 4.68
N GLY A 52 -26.67 11.22 4.83
CA GLY A 52 -26.41 12.49 4.16
C GLY A 52 -25.11 13.13 4.64
N GLN A 53 -24.86 13.15 5.95
CA GLN A 53 -23.63 13.69 6.52
C GLN A 53 -22.39 12.88 6.10
N ILE A 54 -22.49 11.55 6.07
CA ILE A 54 -21.41 10.67 5.61
C ILE A 54 -21.07 10.98 4.16
N LYS A 55 -22.08 11.04 3.27
CA LYS A 55 -21.86 11.39 1.85
C LYS A 55 -21.18 12.74 1.67
N PHE A 56 -21.62 13.76 2.42
CA PHE A 56 -20.99 15.07 2.38
C PHE A 56 -19.52 15.03 2.83
N ARG A 57 -19.24 14.33 3.94
CA ARG A 57 -17.87 14.16 4.45
C ARG A 57 -17.00 13.39 3.47
N ASP A 58 -17.50 12.32 2.87
CA ASP A 58 -16.76 11.52 1.89
C ASP A 58 -16.41 12.33 0.64
N GLN A 59 -17.33 13.15 0.14
CA GLN A 59 -17.06 14.09 -0.96
C GLN A 59 -15.99 15.10 -0.59
N HIS A 60 -16.05 15.65 0.62
CA HIS A 60 -15.07 16.61 1.11
C HIS A 60 -13.68 15.96 1.30
N ILE A 61 -13.62 14.73 1.81
CA ILE A 61 -12.39 13.95 1.94
C ILE A 61 -11.79 13.66 0.56
N ALA A 62 -12.61 13.27 -0.42
CA ALA A 62 -12.17 13.02 -1.78
C ALA A 62 -11.57 14.28 -2.43
N ALA A 63 -12.21 15.44 -2.25
CA ALA A 63 -11.72 16.72 -2.75
C ALA A 63 -10.35 17.07 -2.15
N LEU A 64 -10.23 17.04 -0.81
CA LEU A 64 -8.97 17.33 -0.13
C LEU A 64 -7.86 16.34 -0.50
N THR A 65 -8.18 15.06 -0.67
CA THR A 65 -7.21 14.04 -1.05
C THR A 65 -6.64 14.32 -2.44
N LEU A 66 -7.48 14.76 -3.38
CA LEU A 66 -7.05 15.15 -4.73
C LEU A 66 -6.17 16.40 -4.71
N GLU A 67 -6.53 17.41 -3.92
CA GLU A 67 -5.71 18.62 -3.74
C GLU A 67 -4.33 18.30 -3.16
N ILE A 68 -4.26 17.46 -2.11
CA ILE A 68 -2.99 17.01 -1.52
C ILE A 68 -2.16 16.26 -2.56
N ALA A 69 -2.77 15.36 -3.33
CA ALA A 69 -2.07 14.63 -4.39
C ALA A 69 -1.50 15.58 -5.46
N HIS A 70 -2.26 16.61 -5.83
CA HIS A 70 -1.83 17.63 -6.78
C HIS A 70 -0.64 18.44 -6.25
N LEU A 71 -0.74 18.95 -5.02
CA LEU A 71 0.34 19.70 -4.36
C LEU A 71 1.61 18.86 -4.20
N ARG A 72 1.47 17.59 -3.81
CA ARG A 72 2.61 16.65 -3.70
C ARG A 72 3.28 16.42 -5.04
N ARG A 73 2.53 16.25 -6.13
CA ARG A 73 3.10 16.12 -7.48
C ARG A 73 3.83 17.39 -7.92
N MET A 74 3.34 18.57 -7.55
CA MET A 74 4.03 19.83 -7.87
C MET A 74 5.33 20.02 -7.07
N ARG A 75 5.34 19.61 -5.79
CA ARG A 75 6.51 19.80 -4.92
C ARG A 75 7.55 18.67 -5.04
N TYR A 76 7.11 17.44 -5.27
CA TYR A 76 7.94 16.23 -5.21
C TYR A 76 7.82 15.35 -6.45
N GLY A 77 7.14 15.81 -7.52
CA GLY A 77 7.06 15.05 -8.76
C GLY A 77 8.35 15.12 -9.57
N VAL A 78 8.49 14.26 -10.58
CA VAL A 78 9.64 14.21 -11.50
C VAL A 78 9.98 15.57 -12.12
N ARG A 79 8.97 16.44 -12.34
CA ARG A 79 9.19 17.81 -12.84
C ARG A 79 9.67 18.79 -11.77
N ALA A 80 9.42 18.50 -10.49
CA ALA A 80 9.98 19.25 -9.37
C ALA A 80 11.46 18.88 -9.12
N GLU A 81 11.89 17.68 -9.56
CA GLU A 81 13.30 17.28 -9.59
C GLU A 81 14.07 17.88 -10.77
N SER A 82 13.40 18.60 -11.69
CA SER A 82 14.11 19.30 -12.75
C SER A 82 14.92 20.43 -12.15
N LEU A 83 16.24 20.37 -12.31
CA LEU A 83 17.17 21.43 -11.87
C LEU A 83 16.70 22.78 -12.43
N SER A 84 16.72 23.82 -11.58
CA SER A 84 16.50 25.19 -12.03
C SER A 84 17.58 25.62 -13.03
N ALA A 85 17.35 26.67 -13.83
CA ALA A 85 18.34 27.15 -14.78
C ALA A 85 19.67 27.51 -14.10
N GLU A 86 19.62 28.15 -12.93
CA GLU A 86 20.78 28.50 -12.11
C GLU A 86 21.51 27.24 -11.59
N GLN A 87 20.78 26.23 -11.15
CA GLN A 87 21.38 24.96 -10.73
C GLN A 87 22.05 24.22 -11.89
N ARG A 88 21.48 24.29 -13.10
CA ARG A 88 22.09 23.70 -14.31
C ARG A 88 23.40 24.41 -14.67
N GLN A 89 23.44 25.74 -14.61
CA GLN A 89 24.66 26.51 -14.87
C GLN A 89 25.81 26.10 -13.95
N LEU A 90 25.55 25.83 -12.66
CA LEU A 90 26.58 25.38 -11.73
C LEU A 90 27.23 24.05 -12.14
N PHE A 91 26.47 23.15 -12.77
CA PHE A 91 27.02 21.91 -13.32
C PHE A 91 27.71 22.14 -14.67
N GLU A 92 27.25 23.08 -15.49
CA GLU A 92 27.90 23.46 -16.75
C GLU A 92 29.32 24.01 -16.52
N ASP A 93 29.52 24.82 -15.48
CA ASP A 93 30.84 25.40 -15.14
C ASP A 93 31.90 24.34 -14.78
N THR A 94 31.49 23.18 -14.28
CA THR A 94 32.40 22.07 -13.89
C THR A 94 32.51 20.97 -14.93
N LEU A 95 31.63 21.00 -15.93
CA LEU A 95 31.45 19.93 -16.92
C LEU A 95 32.71 19.71 -17.76
N ASP A 96 33.32 20.80 -18.23
CA ASP A 96 34.55 20.74 -19.03
C ASP A 96 35.72 20.14 -18.23
N SER A 97 35.82 20.45 -16.93
CA SER A 97 36.86 19.89 -16.06
C SER A 97 36.66 18.38 -15.84
N ASP A 98 35.42 17.94 -15.68
CA ASP A 98 35.09 16.53 -15.48
C ASP A 98 35.33 15.71 -16.77
N ILE A 99 34.97 16.27 -17.94
CA ILE A 99 35.28 15.68 -19.24
C ILE A 99 36.79 15.50 -19.39
N ALA A 100 37.58 16.55 -19.16
CA ALA A 100 39.03 16.48 -19.25
C ALA A 100 39.62 15.44 -18.28
N ALA A 101 39.10 15.35 -17.05
CA ALA A 101 39.54 14.33 -16.10
C ALA A 101 39.23 12.90 -16.55
N ILE A 102 38.08 12.68 -17.21
CA ILE A 102 37.71 11.38 -17.79
C ILE A 102 38.61 11.06 -18.98
N GLU A 103 38.84 12.01 -19.88
CA GLU A 103 39.72 11.83 -21.04
C GLU A 103 41.13 11.42 -20.60
N VAL A 104 41.72 12.13 -19.62
CA VAL A 104 43.01 11.75 -19.04
C VAL A 104 42.99 10.33 -18.47
N ARG A 105 41.92 9.92 -17.78
CA ARG A 105 41.78 8.56 -17.25
C ARG A 105 41.66 7.50 -18.34
N VAL A 106 40.99 7.84 -19.45
CA VAL A 106 40.84 6.95 -20.62
C VAL A 106 42.16 6.83 -21.37
N GLU A 107 42.89 7.92 -21.57
CA GLU A 107 44.22 7.91 -22.17
C GLU A 107 45.24 7.14 -21.31
N ALA A 108 45.17 7.30 -19.98
CA ALA A 108 46.00 6.56 -19.04
C ALA A 108 45.57 5.08 -18.90
N ALA A 109 44.42 4.68 -19.41
CA ALA A 109 43.95 3.31 -19.39
C ALA A 109 44.67 2.50 -20.48
N ALA A 110 45.88 2.02 -20.16
CA ALA A 110 46.55 1.03 -20.99
C ALA A 110 45.67 -0.24 -21.14
N PRO A 111 45.66 -0.91 -22.31
CA PRO A 111 45.00 -2.19 -22.45
C PRO A 111 45.61 -3.14 -21.42
N LYS A 112 44.82 -3.52 -20.42
CA LYS A 112 45.22 -4.54 -19.46
C LYS A 112 45.35 -5.83 -20.25
N GLU A 113 46.57 -6.32 -20.40
CA GLU A 113 46.78 -7.71 -20.80
C GLU A 113 45.88 -8.57 -19.90
N LYS A 114 45.20 -9.56 -20.50
CA LYS A 114 44.52 -10.60 -19.74
C LYS A 114 45.60 -11.33 -18.95
N ARG A 115 45.93 -10.82 -17.76
CA ARG A 115 46.64 -11.58 -16.75
C ARG A 115 45.83 -12.85 -16.59
N GLU A 116 46.46 -14.00 -16.84
CA GLU A 116 45.94 -15.25 -16.34
C GLU A 116 45.58 -14.98 -14.88
N ARG A 117 44.31 -15.15 -14.55
CA ARG A 117 43.90 -15.15 -13.16
C ARG A 117 44.60 -16.36 -12.58
N ALA A 118 45.78 -16.14 -12.01
CA ALA A 118 46.24 -16.94 -10.90
C ALA A 118 45.12 -16.80 -9.87
N GLY A 119 44.15 -17.72 -9.92
CA GLY A 119 43.23 -17.93 -8.81
C GLY A 119 44.07 -18.07 -7.55
N ARG A 120 43.46 -17.84 -6.38
CA ARG A 120 44.17 -18.00 -5.10
C ARG A 120 44.89 -19.36 -5.13
N GLN A 121 46.22 -19.35 -5.11
CA GLN A 121 46.97 -20.59 -4.99
C GLN A 121 46.57 -21.22 -3.66
N ALA A 122 46.29 -22.53 -3.69
CA ALA A 122 45.94 -23.25 -2.47
C ALA A 122 47.02 -23.03 -1.41
N LEU A 123 46.60 -22.81 -0.17
CA LEU A 123 47.53 -22.60 0.92
C LEU A 123 48.42 -23.85 1.06
N PRO A 124 49.76 -23.71 1.09
CA PRO A 124 50.64 -24.88 1.17
C PRO A 124 50.38 -25.75 2.41
N ALA A 125 50.44 -27.08 2.23
CA ALA A 125 50.08 -28.06 3.26
C ALA A 125 50.97 -28.03 4.53
N HIS A 126 52.16 -27.43 4.44
CA HIS A 126 53.09 -27.33 5.56
C HIS A 126 52.83 -26.11 6.46
N LEU A 127 51.95 -25.19 6.06
CA LEU A 127 51.55 -24.11 6.95
C LEU A 127 50.65 -24.67 8.06
N PRO A 128 50.85 -24.23 9.31
CA PRO A 128 49.98 -24.64 10.41
C PRO A 128 48.55 -24.20 10.10
N ARG A 129 47.63 -25.17 10.05
CA ARG A 129 46.20 -24.93 9.88
C ARG A 129 45.51 -25.20 11.21
N THR A 130 44.76 -24.22 11.69
CA THR A 130 43.87 -24.39 12.84
C THR A 130 42.44 -24.39 12.32
N GLU A 131 41.74 -25.52 12.44
CA GLU A 131 40.32 -25.61 12.13
C GLU A 131 39.52 -25.20 13.37
N ILE A 132 38.73 -24.15 13.24
CA ILE A 132 37.80 -23.70 14.29
C ILE A 132 36.40 -24.01 13.77
N LEU A 133 35.81 -25.07 14.30
CA LEU A 133 34.45 -25.48 14.00
C LEU A 133 33.52 -24.71 14.95
N HIS A 134 32.67 -23.87 14.38
CA HIS A 134 31.63 -23.16 15.13
C HIS A 134 30.32 -23.92 14.98
N GLU A 135 30.03 -24.83 15.91
CA GLU A 135 28.75 -25.52 16.01
C GLU A 135 27.84 -24.83 17.04
N PRO A 136 26.51 -24.87 16.86
CA PRO A 136 25.58 -24.41 17.88
C PRO A 136 25.62 -25.34 19.11
N ASP A 137 25.30 -24.80 20.30
CA ASP A 137 25.28 -25.57 21.56
C ASP A 137 24.36 -26.79 21.53
N SER A 138 23.36 -26.79 20.64
CA SER A 138 22.50 -27.96 20.39
C SER A 138 22.14 -28.08 18.90
N CYS A 139 22.19 -29.31 18.38
CA CYS A 139 21.77 -29.65 17.02
C CYS A 139 20.28 -29.95 16.93
N SER A 140 19.47 -29.34 17.79
CA SER A 140 18.02 -29.45 17.84
C SER A 140 17.40 -28.07 17.61
N CYS A 141 16.43 -27.98 16.69
CA CYS A 141 15.72 -26.75 16.44
C CYS A 141 14.93 -26.32 17.69
N ALA A 142 15.16 -25.09 18.17
CA ALA A 142 14.49 -24.58 19.36
C ALA A 142 12.96 -24.42 19.20
N GLU A 143 12.46 -24.26 17.97
CA GLU A 143 11.03 -24.09 17.70
C GLU A 143 10.29 -25.41 17.42
N CYS A 144 10.92 -26.37 16.75
CA CYS A 144 10.23 -27.59 16.31
C CYS A 144 10.85 -28.90 16.86
N GLY A 145 11.97 -28.82 17.59
CA GLY A 145 12.62 -29.98 18.22
C GLY A 145 13.30 -30.95 17.25
N LEU A 146 13.23 -30.71 15.94
CA LEU A 146 13.84 -31.55 14.92
C LEU A 146 15.36 -31.38 14.89
N THR A 147 16.06 -32.45 14.53
CA THR A 147 17.52 -32.45 14.37
C THR A 147 17.93 -31.56 13.20
N LEU A 148 18.87 -30.65 13.44
CA LEU A 148 19.44 -29.78 12.41
C LEU A 148 20.37 -30.59 11.50
N ALA A 149 20.19 -30.45 10.18
CA ALA A 149 21.09 -31.04 9.20
C ALA A 149 22.26 -30.09 8.89
N LYS A 150 23.48 -30.64 8.80
CA LYS A 150 24.67 -29.88 8.39
C LYS A 150 24.54 -29.55 6.90
N MET A 151 24.46 -28.26 6.57
CA MET A 151 24.38 -27.82 5.18
C MET A 151 25.78 -27.65 4.58
N GLY A 152 25.99 -28.15 3.35
CA GLY A 152 27.13 -27.77 2.53
C GLY A 152 28.37 -28.69 2.57
N ASP A 153 28.25 -29.94 3.01
CA ASP A 153 29.30 -30.94 2.72
C ASP A 153 29.01 -31.58 1.33
N ASP A 154 29.18 -30.82 0.25
CA ASP A 154 29.35 -31.35 -1.11
C ASP A 154 30.79 -31.03 -1.56
N VAL A 155 31.53 -32.06 -2.03
CA VAL A 155 32.87 -31.93 -2.62
C VAL A 155 32.77 -31.41 -4.05
#